data_AF-A0A8T7D9P0-F1
#
_entry.id   AF-A0A8T7D9P0-F1
#
_cell.length_a   1.000
_cell.length_b   1.000
_cell.length_c   1.000
_cell.angle_alpha   90.00
_cell.angle_beta   90.00
_cell.angle_gamma   90.00
#
_symmetry.space_group_name_H-M   'P 1'
#
loop_
_entity.id
_entity.type
_entity.pdbx_description
1 polymer ?
#
loop_
_entity_poly.entity_id
_entity_poly.type
_entity_poly.pdbx_seq_one_letter_code
_entity_poly.pdbx_strand_id
1 'polypeptide(L)' 'SGWRQNPDGQKVIKALIGQFVCQFNGREVFRAELESGTASDPYLSFHVRVNESGMFKFIWSGEDGSTFQKVAPIEISA' A
#
# COMPACT_ATOMS: atom_id res chain seq x y z
N SER A 1 1.67 1.57 14.99
CA SER A 1 2.23 0.29 15.49
C SER A 1 1.54 -0.24 16.74
N GLY A 2 0.85 0.58 17.55
CA GLY A 2 0.17 0.09 18.76
C GLY A 2 1.10 -0.18 19.97
N TRP A 3 2.40 0.06 19.83
CA TRP A 3 3.39 -0.14 20.89
C TRP A 3 3.78 1.15 21.63
N ARG A 4 3.47 2.33 21.07
CA ARG A 4 3.81 3.63 21.69
C ARG A 4 2.86 3.94 22.84
N GLN A 5 3.38 4.62 23.86
CA GLN A 5 2.60 5.15 24.98
C GLN A 5 2.70 6.67 25.01
N ASN A 6 1.60 7.31 25.42
CA ASN A 6 1.56 8.74 25.75
C ASN A 6 2.23 8.99 27.12
N PRO A 7 2.52 10.25 27.48
CA PRO A 7 3.14 10.58 28.77
C PRO A 7 2.34 10.13 30.00
N ASP A 8 1.03 9.93 29.85
CA ASP A 8 0.12 9.42 30.89
C ASP A 8 0.10 7.88 30.97
N GLY A 9 0.92 7.19 30.18
CA GLY A 9 1.02 5.73 30.13
C GLY A 9 -0.02 5.04 29.26
N GLN A 10 -0.97 5.78 28.66
CA GLN A 10 -1.98 5.19 27.78
C GLN A 10 -1.36 4.75 26.45
N LYS A 11 -1.76 3.59 25.94
CA LYS A 11 -1.31 3.11 24.62
C LYS A 11 -1.92 3.96 23.51
N VAL A 12 -1.08 4.36 22.56
CA VAL A 12 -1.53 4.99 21.31
C VAL A 12 -2.18 3.93 20.44
N ILE A 13 -3.43 4.19 20.02
CA ILE A 13 -4.18 3.28 19.15
C ILE A 13 -3.41 3.04 17.85
N LYS A 14 -3.41 1.79 17.39
CA LYS A 14 -2.80 1.40 16.12
C LYS A 14 -3.59 2.08 14.99
N ALA A 15 -2.90 2.89 14.20
CA ALA A 15 -3.39 3.44 12.96
C ALA A 15 -2.28 3.29 11.93
N LEU A 16 -2.52 2.46 10.92
CA LEU A 16 -1.58 2.21 9.83
C LEU A 16 -2.32 1.87 8.54
N ILE A 17 -1.62 2.02 7.42
CA ILE A 17 -2.01 1.34 6.18
C ILE A 17 -1.82 -0.16 6.42
N GLY A 18 -2.90 -0.93 6.41
CA GLY A 18 -2.89 -2.38 6.66
C GLY A 18 -2.74 -3.20 5.38
N GLN A 19 -3.07 -2.61 4.23
CA GLN A 19 -3.00 -3.33 2.96
C GLN A 19 -2.56 -2.41 1.82
N PHE A 20 -1.77 -2.97 0.93
CA PHE A 20 -1.46 -2.41 -0.37
C PHE A 20 -1.81 -3.41 -1.48
N VAL A 21 -2.47 -2.93 -2.53
CA VAL A 21 -2.79 -3.71 -3.74
C VAL A 21 -2.35 -2.91 -4.98
N CYS A 22 -1.64 -3.58 -5.88
CA CYS A 22 -1.36 -3.08 -7.22
C CYS A 22 -2.14 -3.89 -8.25
N GLN A 23 -2.83 -3.19 -9.14
CA GLN A 23 -3.55 -3.78 -10.27
C GLN A 23 -2.96 -3.26 -11.58
N PHE A 24 -2.91 -4.12 -12.60
CA PHE A 24 -2.60 -3.76 -13.98
C PHE A 24 -3.79 -4.12 -14.87
N ASN A 25 -4.32 -3.16 -15.63
CA ASN A 25 -5.51 -3.33 -16.47
C ASN A 25 -6.70 -4.00 -15.71
N GLY A 26 -6.87 -3.61 -14.44
CA GLY A 26 -7.93 -4.11 -13.55
C GLY A 26 -7.67 -5.47 -12.90
N ARG A 27 -6.54 -6.14 -13.21
CA ARG A 27 -6.14 -7.41 -12.59
C ARG A 27 -5.11 -7.18 -11.50
N GLU A 28 -5.29 -7.79 -10.34
CA GLU A 28 -4.30 -7.75 -9.27
C GLU A 28 -2.99 -8.41 -9.71
N VAL A 29 -1.89 -7.69 -9.54
CA VAL A 29 -0.53 -8.15 -9.87
C VAL A 29 0.39 -8.21 -8.65
N PHE A 30 0.03 -7.53 -7.57
CA PHE A 30 0.76 -7.57 -6.31
C PHE A 30 -0.15 -7.20 -5.13
N ARG A 31 0.08 -7.84 -4.00
CA ARG A 31 -0.57 -7.54 -2.71
C ARG A 31 0.46 -7.63 -1.59
N ALA A 32 0.39 -6.69 -0.67
CA ALA A 32 1.12 -6.73 0.59
C ALA A 32 0.18 -6.43 1.76
N GLU A 33 0.30 -7.23 2.81
CA GLU A 33 -0.29 -6.94 4.12
C GLU A 33 0.80 -6.29 4.98
N LEU A 34 0.46 -5.16 5.58
CA LEU A 34 1.36 -4.35 6.36
C LEU A 34 0.92 -4.38 7.81
N GLU A 35 1.85 -4.69 8.69
CA GLU A 35 1.55 -4.90 10.09
C GLU A 35 2.41 -4.04 11.01
N SER A 36 2.10 -4.11 12.31
CA SER A 36 2.94 -3.51 13.35
C SER A 36 4.41 -3.92 13.19
N GLY A 37 5.29 -2.93 13.03
CA GLY A 37 6.70 -3.14 12.69
C GLY A 37 7.08 -2.47 11.36
N THR A 38 6.09 -2.20 10.51
CA THR A 38 6.25 -1.36 9.32
C THR A 38 6.60 0.08 9.72
N ALA A 39 7.54 0.69 8.98
CA ALA A 39 7.92 2.08 9.17
C ALA A 39 6.75 3.03 8.89
N SER A 40 6.81 4.23 9.48
CA SER A 40 5.97 5.35 9.03
C SER A 40 6.25 5.64 7.55
N ASP A 41 5.22 5.94 6.78
CA ASP A 41 5.29 6.17 5.33
C ASP A 41 5.96 5.02 4.56
N PRO A 42 5.33 3.82 4.55
CA PRO A 42 5.93 2.61 3.99
C PRO A 42 6.28 2.78 2.51
N TYR A 43 7.53 2.46 2.18
CA TYR A 43 7.99 2.34 0.81
C TYR A 43 8.06 0.87 0.40
N LEU A 44 7.39 0.53 -0.70
CA LEU A 44 7.42 -0.81 -1.30
C LEU A 44 8.01 -0.72 -2.70
N SER A 45 8.89 -1.66 -3.03
CA SER A 45 9.40 -1.87 -4.38
C SER A 45 9.27 -3.33 -4.75
N PHE A 46 8.71 -3.60 -5.93
CA PHE A 46 8.44 -4.93 -6.44
C PHE A 46 8.53 -4.92 -7.97
N HIS A 47 8.66 -6.12 -8.56
CA HIS A 47 8.76 -6.27 -10.00
C HIS A 47 7.46 -6.85 -10.55
N VAL A 48 7.02 -6.33 -11.70
CA VAL A 48 5.92 -6.88 -12.49
C VAL A 48 6.40 -6.99 -13.93
N ARG A 49 6.13 -8.12 -14.57
CA ARG A 49 6.30 -8.25 -16.03
C ARG A 49 4.97 -7.91 -16.70
N VAL A 50 4.99 -6.94 -17.60
CA VAL A 50 3.87 -6.58 -18.46
C VAL A 50 4.27 -6.82 -19.92
N ASN A 51 3.31 -7.27 -20.73
CA ASN A 51 3.54 -7.58 -22.15
C ASN A 51 2.76 -6.62 -23.07
N GLU A 52 2.06 -5.64 -22.50
CA GLU A 52 1.27 -4.64 -23.21
C GLU A 52 1.35 -3.30 -22.46
N SER A 53 1.12 -2.20 -23.19
CA SER A 53 0.85 -0.90 -22.58
C SER A 53 -0.45 -0.95 -21.78
N GLY A 54 -0.55 -0.14 -20.73
CA GLY A 54 -1.75 -0.16 -19.89
C GLY A 54 -1.68 0.76 -18.69
N MET A 55 -2.56 0.48 -17.73
CA MET A 55 -2.74 1.31 -16.54
C MET A 55 -2.48 0.51 -15.28
N PHE A 56 -1.56 1.02 -14.46
CA PHE A 56 -1.43 0.59 -13.08
C PHE A 56 -2.39 1.38 -12.18
N LYS A 57 -3.03 0.67 -11.25
CA LYS A 57 -3.78 1.24 -10.13
C LYS A 57 -3.18 0.73 -8.83
N PHE A 58 -2.70 1.66 -8.02
CA PHE A 58 -2.11 1.43 -6.71
C PHE A 58 -3.12 1.83 -5.64
N ILE A 59 -3.36 0.96 -4.66
CA ILE A 59 -4.41 1.12 -3.64
C ILE A 59 -3.80 0.84 -2.27
N TRP A 60 -3.93 1.77 -1.35
CA TRP A 60 -3.55 1.63 0.06
C TRP A 60 -4.80 1.74 0.92
N SER A 61 -5.03 0.76 1.80
CA SER A 61 -6.18 0.73 2.71
C SER A 61 -5.70 0.80 4.16
N GLY A 62 -6.19 1.80 4.89
CA GLY A 62 -5.96 1.98 6.32
C GLY A 62 -6.85 1.09 7.18
N GLU A 63 -6.36 0.71 8.36
CA GLU A 63 -7.16 -0.02 9.36
C GLU A 63 -8.31 0.83 9.94
N ASP A 64 -8.25 2.15 9.77
CA ASP A 64 -9.31 3.10 10.10
C ASP A 64 -10.40 3.19 9.01
N GLY A 65 -10.31 2.38 7.96
CA GLY A 65 -11.22 2.39 6.82
C GLY A 65 -10.87 3.42 5.74
N SER A 66 -9.80 4.20 5.92
CA SER A 66 -9.30 5.11 4.88
C SER A 66 -8.82 4.35 3.64
N THR A 67 -8.93 4.96 2.47
CA THR A 67 -8.42 4.40 1.21
C THR A 67 -7.78 5.48 0.38
N PHE A 68 -6.57 5.21 -0.11
CA PHE A 68 -5.81 6.08 -0.99
C PHE A 68 -5.53 5.34 -2.29
N GLN A 69 -5.60 6.06 -3.41
CA GLN A 69 -5.36 5.47 -4.72
C GLN A 69 -4.51 6.37 -5.61
N LYS A 70 -3.69 5.74 -6.46
CA LYS A 70 -2.96 6.42 -7.53
C LYS A 70 -3.04 5.58 -8.81
N VAL A 71 -3.17 6.25 -9.94
CA VAL A 71 -3.17 5.63 -11.27
C VAL A 71 -1.97 6.13 -12.04
N ALA A 72 -1.29 5.24 -12.77
CA ALA A 72 -0.16 5.59 -13.61
C ALA A 72 -0.16 4.76 -14.91
N PRO A 73 0.03 5.39 -16.09
CA PRO A 73 0.20 4.67 -17.34
C PRO A 73 1.59 4.04 -17.45
N ILE A 74 1.69 2.98 -18.24
CA ILE A 74 2.95 2.44 -18.76
C ILE A 74 2.80 2.18 -20.26
N GLU A 75 3.82 2.57 -21.03
CA GLU A 75 3.91 2.32 -22.46
C GLU A 75 5.04 1.33 -22.74
N ILE A 76 4.74 0.30 -23.53
CA ILE A 76 5.75 -0.61 -24.08
C ILE A 76 5.99 -0.21 -25.53
N SER A 77 7.24 0.13 -25.84
CA SER A 77 7.71 0.35 -27.21
C SER A 77 8.15 -0.98 -27.82
N ALA A 78 7.85 -1.18 -29.10
CA ALA A 78 8.35 -2.30 -29.89
C ALA A 78 9.80 -2.09 -30.34
#